data_AF-A0A965UVV7-F1
#
_entry.id   AF-A0A965UVV7-F1
#
_cell.length_a   1.000
_cell.length_b   1.000
_cell.length_c   1.000
_cell.angle_alpha   90.00
_cell.angle_beta   90.00
_cell.angle_gamma   90.00
#
_symmetry.space_group_name_H-M   'P 1'
#
loop_
_entity.id
_entity.type
_entity.pdbx_description
1 polymer ?
#
loop_
_entity_poly.entity_id
_entity_poly.type
_entity_poly.pdbx_seq_one_letter_code
_entity_poly.pdbx_strand_id
1 'polypeptide(L)'
;MAIGKLFIFQNLTIRYNKKMAEEITEKTNDDKRSSIGERMSDIEGMKVYRDGKWIRLSDITKKQETEVKTPVRAAVESDDNCPPATQDIAINLANREKAIKTAEYGPLNPKEPNDDFWASKAQRWNVSSDEARKSVCGNCVMFIRTPKMLDCIEGGLAAGDSGEQNAWDAIDTAELGYCEAFDFKCAASRTCNAWVVGGPITKEKEEAVTATAGSKPAPKKDQIKGSDKNSEGSASGSKSITFSKKVEESLKSKVEEFNKTSNRKASLSMVKAVYRRGAGAFSSSHRPDQNRNSWAMARVNAFLHLLKSGSPKNSKYTTDNDLLPPSHPKSSKKSVRASGDQPTLTPEDQTTVYEYDYSGELTVTLLSETEYTNKEQAIFALAEYSDASYEIIPALKAAWLRAETMGENPFNRAKRLAVYLDDSQDADLLPKEI
;
A
#
# COMPACT_ATOMS: atom_id res chain seq x y z
N MET A 1 10.38 -77.55 24.78
CA MET A 1 11.85 -77.41 24.68
C MET A 1 12.16 -77.29 23.17
N ALA A 2 12.75 -76.23 22.61
CA ALA A 2 13.64 -75.23 23.16
C ALA A 2 13.23 -73.81 22.72
N ILE A 3 12.55 -73.11 23.63
CA ILE A 3 12.32 -71.65 23.63
C ILE A 3 13.55 -70.99 24.32
N GLY A 4 14.77 -71.48 24.01
CA GLY A 4 15.97 -71.26 24.83
C GLY A 4 17.07 -70.41 24.20
N LYS A 5 16.91 -69.91 22.97
CA LYS A 5 17.98 -69.15 22.27
C LYS A 5 17.61 -67.73 21.84
N LEU A 6 16.36 -67.28 22.02
CA LEU A 6 15.97 -65.90 21.68
C LEU A 6 16.07 -64.91 22.86
N PHE A 7 16.12 -65.39 24.11
CA PHE A 7 16.16 -64.55 25.32
C PHE A 7 17.55 -64.05 25.73
N ILE A 8 18.62 -64.55 25.10
CA ILE A 8 20.00 -64.15 25.40
C ILE A 8 20.41 -62.90 24.58
N PHE A 9 19.85 -62.71 23.38
CA PHE A 9 20.17 -61.54 22.54
C PHE A 9 19.43 -60.26 22.95
N GLN A 10 18.25 -60.34 23.59
CA GLN A 10 17.54 -59.15 24.09
C GLN A 10 18.11 -58.61 25.42
N ASN A 11 18.81 -59.43 26.23
CA ASN A 11 19.37 -58.99 27.51
C ASN A 11 20.75 -58.31 27.42
N LEU A 12 21.51 -58.50 26.33
CA LEU A 12 22.78 -57.77 26.13
C LEU A 12 22.55 -56.33 25.63
N THR A 13 21.54 -56.10 24.79
CA THR A 13 21.29 -54.78 24.19
C THR A 13 20.67 -53.79 25.19
N ILE A 14 19.95 -54.28 26.21
CA ILE A 14 19.35 -53.43 27.25
C ILE A 14 20.39 -53.04 28.33
N ARG A 15 21.39 -53.89 28.62
CA ARG A 15 22.45 -53.55 29.60
C ARG A 15 23.47 -52.53 29.10
N TYR A 16 23.64 -52.37 27.79
CA TYR A 16 24.59 -51.40 27.24
C TYR A 16 24.05 -49.95 27.29
N ASN A 17 22.74 -49.77 27.19
CA ASN A 17 22.13 -48.42 27.20
C ASN A 17 21.80 -47.87 28.59
N LYS A 18 21.73 -48.70 29.64
CA LYS A 18 21.50 -48.19 31.01
C LYS A 18 22.77 -47.61 31.65
N LYS A 19 23.95 -48.12 31.28
CA LYS A 19 25.24 -47.65 31.82
C LYS A 19 25.68 -46.30 31.24
N MET A 20 25.28 -45.96 30.00
CA MET A 20 25.55 -44.64 29.41
C MET A 20 24.55 -43.56 29.88
N ALA A 21 23.36 -43.96 30.33
CA ALA A 21 22.36 -43.01 30.83
C ALA A 21 22.62 -42.58 32.28
N GLU A 22 23.25 -43.41 33.11
CA GLU A 22 23.58 -43.06 34.50
C GLU A 22 24.88 -42.22 34.61
N GLU A 23 25.80 -42.24 33.64
CA GLU A 23 27.03 -41.40 33.65
C GLU A 23 26.80 -39.94 33.19
N ILE A 24 25.66 -39.62 32.58
CA ILE A 24 25.37 -38.27 32.06
C ILE A 24 24.66 -37.40 33.10
N THR A 25 24.02 -37.99 34.11
CA THR A 25 23.23 -37.25 35.13
C THR A 25 23.99 -36.87 36.40
N GLU A 26 25.30 -37.13 36.50
CA GLU A 26 26.09 -36.81 37.72
C GLU A 26 27.22 -35.80 37.50
N LYS A 27 27.22 -35.05 36.40
CA LYS A 27 28.21 -33.97 36.17
C LYS A 27 27.61 -32.60 35.83
N THR A 28 26.38 -32.35 36.26
CA THR A 28 25.85 -30.99 36.40
C THR A 28 25.83 -30.62 37.88
N ASN A 29 26.96 -30.09 38.36
CA ASN A 29 27.08 -29.06 39.40
C ASN A 29 28.52 -29.08 39.93
N ASP A 30 29.41 -28.34 39.29
CA ASP A 30 30.00 -27.18 39.94
C ASP A 30 31.00 -26.49 39.00
N ASP A 31 30.84 -25.17 38.95
CA ASP A 31 31.87 -24.19 38.68
C ASP A 31 32.54 -24.08 37.28
N LYS A 32 32.08 -23.01 36.61
CA LYS A 32 32.88 -21.88 36.13
C LYS A 32 33.80 -22.09 34.91
N ARG A 33 33.28 -21.61 33.78
CA ARG A 33 33.83 -20.42 33.08
C ARG A 33 35.35 -20.43 32.85
N SER A 34 35.85 -21.29 31.97
CA SER A 34 37.11 -21.10 31.23
C SER A 34 37.27 -22.21 30.19
N SER A 35 37.95 -21.91 29.07
CA SER A 35 38.42 -22.84 28.01
C SER A 35 37.46 -23.31 26.90
N ILE A 36 36.91 -22.35 26.14
CA ILE A 36 36.56 -22.59 24.72
C ILE A 36 37.82 -22.69 23.81
N GLY A 37 39.02 -22.44 24.36
CA GLY A 37 40.28 -22.37 23.60
C GLY A 37 41.11 -23.66 23.42
N GLU A 38 40.70 -24.82 23.95
CA GLU A 38 41.59 -26.01 24.01
C GLU A 38 41.05 -27.31 23.37
N ARG A 39 40.10 -27.26 22.44
CA ARG A 39 39.67 -28.48 21.69
C ARG A 39 39.68 -28.34 20.17
N MET A 40 40.57 -27.51 19.63
CA MET A 40 40.79 -27.38 18.18
C MET A 40 41.98 -28.20 17.64
N SER A 41 42.51 -29.19 18.38
CA SER A 41 43.65 -30.00 17.93
C SER A 41 43.32 -31.39 17.36
N ASP A 42 42.08 -31.89 17.47
CA ASP A 42 41.83 -33.34 17.31
C ASP A 42 41.12 -33.75 16.01
N ILE A 43 40.89 -32.82 15.08
CA ILE A 43 40.11 -33.08 13.84
C ILE A 43 41.03 -33.38 12.64
N GLU A 44 42.34 -33.21 12.77
CA GLU A 44 43.29 -33.21 11.64
C GLU A 44 43.57 -34.60 11.05
N GLY A 45 43.26 -35.68 11.80
CA GLY A 45 43.52 -37.07 11.41
C GLY A 45 42.32 -37.88 10.90
N MET A 46 41.09 -37.37 11.05
CA MET A 46 39.88 -38.15 10.71
C MET A 46 39.64 -38.23 9.20
N LYS A 47 39.37 -39.43 8.67
CA LYS A 47 39.00 -39.67 7.27
C LYS A 47 37.65 -40.38 7.17
N VAL A 48 36.85 -40.00 6.18
CA VAL A 48 35.57 -40.65 5.85
C VAL A 48 35.60 -41.19 4.42
N TYR A 49 34.93 -42.32 4.20
CA TYR A 49 34.89 -42.98 2.90
C TYR A 49 33.63 -42.57 2.12
N ARG A 50 33.80 -41.94 0.95
CA ARG A 50 32.71 -41.46 0.08
C ARG A 50 33.12 -41.60 -1.38
N ASP A 51 32.20 -42.00 -2.24
CA ASP A 51 32.39 -42.17 -3.70
C ASP A 51 33.65 -42.99 -4.07
N GLY A 52 33.91 -44.05 -3.30
CA GLY A 52 35.03 -44.96 -3.54
C GLY A 52 36.41 -44.46 -3.08
N LYS A 53 36.49 -43.33 -2.34
CA LYS A 53 37.77 -42.80 -1.81
C LYS A 53 37.69 -42.34 -0.35
N TRP A 54 38.85 -42.39 0.31
CA TRP A 54 39.05 -41.84 1.67
C TRP A 54 39.37 -40.34 1.59
N ILE A 55 38.54 -39.52 2.21
CA ILE A 55 38.65 -38.05 2.22
C ILE A 55 38.93 -37.59 3.66
N ARG A 56 39.87 -36.66 3.88
CA ARG A 56 40.14 -36.09 5.22
C ARG A 56 39.02 -35.13 5.62
N LEU A 57 38.62 -35.15 6.89
CA LEU A 57 37.56 -34.28 7.41
C LEU A 57 37.92 -32.79 7.26
N SER A 58 39.20 -32.43 7.40
CA SER A 58 39.70 -31.07 7.21
C SER A 58 39.57 -30.55 5.77
N ASP A 59 39.57 -31.45 4.78
CA ASP A 59 39.35 -31.09 3.37
C ASP A 59 37.85 -30.92 3.05
N ILE A 60 36.96 -31.47 3.89
CA ILE A 60 35.51 -31.32 3.80
C ILE A 60 35.08 -29.98 4.39
N THR A 61 35.65 -29.58 5.54
CA THR A 61 35.33 -28.31 6.21
C THR A 61 35.85 -27.10 5.45
N LYS A 62 36.97 -27.18 4.73
CA LYS A 62 37.50 -26.08 3.89
C LYS A 62 36.68 -25.78 2.63
N LYS A 63 35.83 -26.71 2.17
CA LYS A 63 35.00 -26.54 0.96
C LYS A 63 33.59 -26.01 1.24
N GLN A 64 33.27 -25.70 2.50
CA GLN A 64 31.95 -25.22 2.93
C GLN A 64 31.93 -23.75 3.35
N GLU A 65 32.96 -22.96 3.06
CA GLU A 65 32.94 -21.49 3.21
C GLU A 65 32.47 -20.75 1.95
N THR A 66 31.89 -21.43 0.97
CA THR A 66 31.10 -20.75 -0.08
C THR A 66 29.65 -20.63 0.39
N GLU A 67 29.34 -19.49 1.00
CA GLU A 67 28.02 -18.91 1.31
C GLU A 67 26.85 -19.91 1.43
N VAL A 68 26.76 -20.60 2.58
CA VAL A 68 25.46 -21.05 3.07
C VAL A 68 24.82 -19.87 3.79
N LYS A 69 24.06 -19.05 3.05
CA LYS A 69 23.05 -18.19 3.67
C LYS A 69 21.98 -19.11 4.26
N THR A 70 22.15 -19.46 5.53
CA THR A 70 21.07 -19.96 6.38
C THR A 70 19.86 -19.06 6.17
N PRO A 71 18.65 -19.57 5.90
CA PRO A 71 17.46 -18.75 5.96
C PRO A 71 17.19 -18.52 7.45
N VAL A 72 17.95 -17.60 8.04
CA VAL A 72 17.45 -16.81 9.15
C VAL A 72 16.16 -16.23 8.61
N ARG A 73 15.04 -16.66 9.20
CA ARG A 73 13.75 -16.00 9.06
C ARG A 73 14.06 -14.53 9.22
N ALA A 74 14.07 -13.77 8.12
CA ALA A 74 14.40 -12.37 8.15
C ALA A 74 13.29 -11.75 9.00
N ALA A 75 13.62 -11.54 10.28
CA ALA A 75 12.96 -10.53 11.06
C ALA A 75 13.03 -9.28 10.20
N VAL A 76 11.87 -8.68 9.97
CA VAL A 76 11.72 -7.40 9.31
C VAL A 76 12.49 -6.42 10.19
N GLU A 77 13.77 -6.23 9.89
CA GLU A 77 14.60 -5.21 10.49
C GLU A 77 14.84 -4.11 9.46
N SER A 78 14.54 -2.89 9.92
CA SER A 78 14.58 -1.59 9.24
C SER A 78 13.39 -1.26 8.33
N ASP A 79 12.69 -0.20 8.72
CA ASP A 79 11.46 0.32 8.15
C ASP A 79 11.68 1.07 6.82
N ASP A 80 12.81 0.86 6.15
CA ASP A 80 13.21 1.58 4.92
C ASP A 80 13.64 0.66 3.76
N ASN A 81 13.75 -0.66 3.95
CA ASN A 81 14.25 -1.57 2.91
C ASN A 81 13.20 -2.55 2.37
N CYS A 82 13.11 -2.62 1.04
CA CYS A 82 12.26 -3.56 0.32
C CYS A 82 12.73 -5.02 0.48
N PRO A 83 11.81 -6.02 0.52
CA PRO A 83 12.22 -7.42 0.58
C PRO A 83 13.12 -7.79 -0.59
N PRO A 84 14.20 -8.57 -0.37
CA PRO A 84 15.17 -8.89 -1.43
C PRO A 84 14.52 -9.50 -2.67
N ALA A 85 13.50 -10.35 -2.50
CA ALA A 85 12.80 -10.99 -3.61
C ALA A 85 11.92 -10.05 -4.45
N THR A 86 11.67 -8.80 -4.03
CA THR A 86 11.04 -7.80 -4.90
C THR A 86 12.07 -7.17 -5.83
N GLN A 87 13.32 -7.03 -5.38
CA GLN A 87 14.43 -6.39 -6.10
C GLN A 87 15.24 -7.38 -6.95
N ASP A 88 15.41 -8.62 -6.48
CA ASP A 88 16.28 -9.63 -7.10
C ASP A 88 15.45 -10.78 -7.70
N ILE A 89 15.57 -10.96 -9.01
CA ILE A 89 14.87 -12.00 -9.75
C ILE A 89 15.33 -13.42 -9.41
N ALA A 90 16.61 -13.64 -9.11
CA ALA A 90 17.13 -14.96 -8.77
C ALA A 90 16.60 -15.43 -7.41
N ILE A 91 16.57 -14.53 -6.42
CA ILE A 91 15.96 -14.80 -5.11
C ILE A 91 14.46 -15.10 -5.28
N ASN A 92 13.78 -14.29 -6.08
CA ASN A 92 12.36 -14.49 -6.37
C ASN A 92 12.05 -15.85 -6.98
N LEU A 93 12.82 -16.26 -8.00
CA LEU A 93 12.65 -17.54 -8.69
C LEU A 93 12.96 -18.73 -7.77
N ALA A 94 13.99 -18.63 -6.93
CA ALA A 94 14.31 -19.66 -5.94
C ALA A 94 13.18 -19.85 -4.91
N ASN A 95 12.60 -18.75 -4.42
CA ASN A 95 11.49 -18.78 -3.48
C ASN A 95 10.19 -19.29 -4.12
N ARG A 96 9.92 -18.92 -5.38
CA ARG A 96 8.80 -19.46 -6.17
C ARG A 96 8.94 -20.96 -6.38
N GLU A 97 10.13 -21.45 -6.73
CA GLU A 97 10.41 -22.88 -6.90
C GLU A 97 10.20 -23.67 -5.59
N LYS A 98 10.59 -23.09 -4.45
CA LYS A 98 10.30 -23.64 -3.13
C LYS A 98 8.79 -23.73 -2.85
N ALA A 99 8.01 -22.71 -3.21
CA ALA A 99 6.55 -22.72 -3.07
C ALA A 99 5.87 -23.75 -3.98
N ILE A 100 6.40 -23.97 -5.20
CA ILE A 100 5.94 -25.04 -6.11
C ILE A 100 6.14 -26.40 -5.45
N LYS A 101 7.35 -26.67 -4.93
CA LYS A 101 7.70 -27.97 -4.35
C LYS A 101 7.00 -28.28 -3.03
N THR A 102 6.84 -27.28 -2.17
CA THR A 102 6.36 -27.51 -0.79
C THR A 102 4.87 -27.23 -0.62
N ALA A 103 4.28 -26.40 -1.47
CA ALA A 103 2.89 -25.99 -1.36
C ALA A 103 2.12 -26.08 -2.68
N GLU A 104 2.66 -26.72 -3.72
CA GLU A 104 2.01 -26.86 -5.03
C GLU A 104 1.50 -25.50 -5.56
N TYR A 105 2.33 -24.47 -5.47
CA TYR A 105 2.03 -23.18 -6.06
C TYR A 105 1.83 -23.33 -7.58
N GLY A 106 0.60 -23.09 -8.06
CA GLY A 106 0.20 -23.43 -9.43
C GLY A 106 -1.29 -23.17 -9.69
N PRO A 107 -1.82 -23.57 -10.85
CA PRO A 107 -1.08 -24.05 -12.03
C PRO A 107 -0.31 -22.90 -12.71
N LEU A 108 0.53 -23.18 -13.72
CA LEU A 108 1.34 -22.16 -14.41
C LEU A 108 0.51 -21.06 -15.06
N ASN A 109 -0.70 -21.36 -15.54
CA ASN A 109 -1.65 -20.34 -15.97
C ASN A 109 -3.04 -20.69 -15.41
N PRO A 110 -3.53 -19.98 -14.39
CA PRO A 110 -4.86 -20.24 -13.83
C PRO A 110 -6.02 -20.01 -14.80
N LYS A 111 -5.79 -19.30 -15.92
CA LYS A 111 -6.79 -19.06 -16.97
C LYS A 111 -6.92 -20.23 -17.96
N GLU A 112 -5.94 -21.13 -18.00
CA GLU A 112 -5.98 -22.30 -18.89
C GLU A 112 -6.60 -23.51 -18.17
N PRO A 113 -7.23 -24.44 -18.92
CA PRO A 113 -7.69 -25.70 -18.37
C PRO A 113 -6.56 -26.50 -17.73
N ASN A 114 -6.79 -26.99 -16.50
CA ASN A 114 -5.88 -27.89 -15.80
C ASN A 114 -6.63 -28.69 -14.75
N ASP A 115 -7.48 -29.62 -15.22
CA ASP A 115 -8.41 -30.34 -14.36
C ASP A 115 -7.69 -31.20 -13.32
N ASP A 116 -6.54 -31.79 -13.66
CA ASP A 116 -5.73 -32.60 -12.74
C ASP A 116 -5.22 -31.78 -11.53
N PHE A 117 -4.69 -30.58 -11.77
CA PHE A 117 -4.26 -29.70 -10.68
C PHE A 117 -5.43 -29.35 -9.75
N TRP A 118 -6.56 -28.95 -10.34
CA TRP A 118 -7.73 -28.54 -9.56
C TRP A 118 -8.39 -29.71 -8.84
N ALA A 119 -8.39 -30.91 -9.43
CA ALA A 119 -8.85 -32.14 -8.78
C ALA A 119 -7.95 -32.53 -7.60
N SER A 120 -6.63 -32.50 -7.77
CA SER A 120 -5.67 -32.77 -6.68
C SER A 120 -5.84 -31.80 -5.52
N LYS A 121 -5.94 -30.49 -5.83
CA LYS A 121 -6.17 -29.46 -4.82
C LYS A 121 -7.52 -29.65 -4.10
N ALA A 122 -8.57 -29.94 -4.85
CA ALA A 122 -9.90 -30.19 -4.31
C ALA A 122 -9.91 -31.40 -3.37
N GLN A 123 -9.26 -32.50 -3.77
CA GLN A 123 -9.11 -33.70 -2.96
C GLN A 123 -8.38 -33.42 -1.65
N ARG A 124 -7.28 -32.66 -1.69
CA ARG A 124 -6.50 -32.28 -0.50
C ARG A 124 -7.35 -31.59 0.57
N TRP A 125 -8.25 -30.71 0.14
CA TRP A 125 -9.11 -29.92 1.04
C TRP A 125 -10.50 -30.53 1.24
N ASN A 126 -10.78 -31.67 0.60
CA ASN A 126 -12.10 -32.32 0.60
C ASN A 126 -13.24 -31.37 0.18
N VAL A 127 -13.02 -30.65 -0.93
CA VAL A 127 -13.97 -29.69 -1.53
C VAL A 127 -14.18 -30.00 -3.01
N SER A 128 -15.05 -29.26 -3.69
CA SER A 128 -15.18 -29.32 -5.16
C SER A 128 -14.05 -28.56 -5.86
N SER A 129 -13.74 -28.90 -7.11
CA SER A 129 -12.77 -28.16 -7.93
C SER A 129 -13.17 -26.68 -8.10
N ASP A 130 -14.46 -26.39 -8.18
CA ASP A 130 -14.96 -25.01 -8.29
C ASP A 130 -14.78 -24.22 -6.99
N GLU A 131 -14.86 -24.88 -5.85
CA GLU A 131 -14.52 -24.26 -4.57
C GLU A 131 -13.02 -24.05 -4.43
N ALA A 132 -12.20 -25.05 -4.81
CA ALA A 132 -10.74 -24.94 -4.80
C ALA A 132 -10.22 -23.79 -5.68
N ARG A 133 -10.89 -23.51 -6.81
CA ARG A 133 -10.58 -22.37 -7.71
C ARG A 133 -10.81 -21.00 -7.07
N LYS A 134 -11.62 -20.90 -6.00
CA LYS A 134 -11.87 -19.64 -5.30
C LYS A 134 -10.77 -19.28 -4.29
N SER A 135 -9.91 -20.24 -3.93
CA SER A 135 -8.83 -20.04 -2.98
C SER A 135 -7.58 -19.48 -3.68
N VAL A 136 -7.55 -18.17 -3.93
CA VAL A 136 -6.47 -17.49 -4.69
C VAL A 136 -5.63 -16.57 -3.81
N CYS A 137 -4.45 -16.17 -4.26
CA CYS A 137 -3.58 -15.24 -3.53
C CYS A 137 -4.33 -13.92 -3.24
N GLY A 138 -5.13 -13.44 -4.18
CA GLY A 138 -5.93 -12.21 -4.06
C GLY A 138 -6.92 -12.19 -2.89
N ASN A 139 -7.28 -13.34 -2.30
CA ASN A 139 -8.10 -13.41 -1.08
C ASN A 139 -7.41 -14.16 0.08
N CYS A 140 -6.08 -14.31 0.01
CA CYS A 140 -5.25 -14.97 1.00
C CYS A 140 -4.66 -13.97 2.02
N VAL A 141 -4.78 -14.25 3.32
CA VAL A 141 -4.27 -13.38 4.40
C VAL A 141 -2.75 -13.17 4.33
N MET A 142 -2.01 -14.02 3.63
CA MET A 142 -0.55 -13.92 3.48
C MET A 142 -0.12 -13.12 2.23
N PHE A 143 -1.06 -12.56 1.47
CA PHE A 143 -0.79 -11.83 0.24
C PHE A 143 -0.83 -10.32 0.50
N ILE A 144 0.32 -9.65 0.36
CA ILE A 144 0.55 -8.24 0.68
C ILE A 144 0.50 -7.40 -0.61
N ARG A 145 -0.38 -6.40 -0.61
CA ARG A 145 -0.52 -5.34 -1.63
C ARG A 145 -0.66 -3.97 -0.97
N THR A 146 0.18 -3.67 0.02
CA THR A 146 0.27 -2.33 0.61
C THR A 146 0.96 -1.38 -0.37
N PRO A 147 0.73 -0.05 -0.31
CA PRO A 147 1.42 0.91 -1.17
C PRO A 147 2.95 0.72 -1.14
N LYS A 148 3.54 0.67 0.06
CA LYS A 148 4.99 0.41 0.26
C LYS A 148 5.47 -0.87 -0.43
N MET A 149 4.69 -1.95 -0.38
CA MET A 149 5.07 -3.20 -1.02
C MET A 149 4.95 -3.14 -2.55
N LEU A 150 3.97 -2.41 -3.08
CA LEU A 150 3.83 -2.20 -4.51
C LEU A 150 4.96 -1.32 -5.05
N ASP A 151 5.35 -0.26 -4.33
CA ASP A 151 6.52 0.57 -4.65
C ASP A 151 7.80 -0.29 -4.67
N CYS A 152 7.95 -1.22 -3.72
CA CYS A 152 9.06 -2.17 -3.73
C CYS A 152 9.05 -3.12 -4.94
N ILE A 153 7.89 -3.57 -5.39
CA ILE A 153 7.79 -4.42 -6.59
C ILE A 153 8.10 -3.61 -7.84
N GLU A 154 7.62 -2.37 -7.91
CA GLU A 154 7.86 -1.47 -9.02
C GLU A 154 9.35 -1.17 -9.21
N GLY A 155 10.04 -0.75 -8.14
CA GLY A 155 11.47 -0.43 -8.24
C GLY A 155 12.31 -1.62 -8.73
N GLY A 156 11.95 -2.84 -8.32
CA GLY A 156 12.62 -4.05 -8.79
C GLY A 156 12.28 -4.47 -10.21
N LEU A 157 11.13 -4.04 -10.76
CA LEU A 157 10.78 -4.22 -12.17
C LEU A 157 11.46 -3.15 -13.04
N ALA A 158 11.39 -1.88 -12.61
CA ALA A 158 12.04 -0.75 -13.28
C ALA A 158 13.56 -0.96 -13.45
N ALA A 159 14.22 -1.53 -12.44
CA ALA A 159 15.64 -1.90 -12.51
C ALA A 159 15.96 -3.02 -13.52
N GLY A 160 14.96 -3.76 -14.00
CA GLY A 160 15.09 -4.85 -14.98
C GLY A 160 14.74 -4.46 -16.41
N ASP A 161 14.94 -3.19 -16.80
CA ASP A 161 14.66 -2.60 -18.12
C ASP A 161 13.17 -2.46 -18.53
N SER A 162 12.21 -2.75 -17.64
CA SER A 162 10.82 -2.35 -17.86
C SER A 162 10.64 -0.92 -17.34
N GLY A 163 10.77 0.12 -18.18
CA GLY A 163 10.61 1.51 -17.72
C GLY A 163 9.37 1.76 -16.83
N GLU A 164 9.37 2.79 -15.97
CA GLU A 164 8.40 3.00 -14.86
C GLU A 164 6.93 2.75 -15.23
N GLN A 165 6.45 3.27 -16.37
CA GLN A 165 5.08 3.04 -16.85
C GLN A 165 4.79 1.55 -17.12
N ASN A 166 5.75 0.82 -17.69
CA ASN A 166 5.62 -0.61 -17.95
C ASN A 166 5.64 -1.44 -16.65
N ALA A 167 6.33 -0.96 -15.60
CA ALA A 167 6.39 -1.64 -14.31
C ALA A 167 5.03 -1.58 -13.59
N TRP A 168 4.42 -0.41 -13.55
CA TRP A 168 3.05 -0.24 -13.00
C TRP A 168 2.00 -0.97 -13.84
N ASP A 169 2.09 -0.93 -15.17
CA ASP A 169 1.19 -1.69 -16.06
C ASP A 169 1.27 -3.20 -15.78
N ALA A 170 2.47 -3.74 -15.55
CA ALA A 170 2.66 -5.15 -15.19
C ALA A 170 2.07 -5.48 -13.81
N ILE A 171 2.22 -4.59 -12.83
CA ILE A 171 1.64 -4.71 -11.49
C ILE A 171 0.11 -4.75 -11.57
N ASP A 172 -0.50 -3.84 -12.32
CA ASP A 172 -1.95 -3.73 -12.41
C ASP A 172 -2.55 -4.86 -13.26
N THR A 173 -1.93 -5.20 -14.39
CA THR A 173 -2.42 -6.26 -15.28
C THR A 173 -2.44 -7.64 -14.61
N ALA A 174 -1.41 -7.96 -13.84
CA ALA A 174 -1.30 -9.25 -13.14
C ALA A 174 -1.78 -9.19 -11.68
N GLU A 175 -2.19 -8.02 -11.20
CA GLU A 175 -2.47 -7.73 -9.79
C GLU A 175 -1.35 -8.27 -8.88
N LEU A 176 -0.12 -7.82 -9.14
CA LEU A 176 1.06 -8.29 -8.42
C LEU A 176 0.99 -7.92 -6.94
N GLY A 177 1.62 -8.76 -6.12
CA GLY A 177 1.79 -8.56 -4.68
C GLY A 177 2.88 -9.47 -4.12
N TYR A 178 3.12 -9.38 -2.82
CA TYR A 178 4.15 -10.15 -2.13
C TYR A 178 3.53 -11.24 -1.25
N CYS A 179 4.02 -12.48 -1.35
CA CYS A 179 3.61 -13.56 -0.46
C CYS A 179 4.52 -13.61 0.76
N GLU A 180 4.01 -13.25 1.95
CA GLU A 180 4.83 -13.27 3.19
C GLU A 180 5.10 -14.69 3.71
N ALA A 181 4.36 -15.70 3.24
CA ALA A 181 4.57 -17.09 3.66
C ALA A 181 5.76 -17.75 2.94
N PHE A 182 6.07 -17.31 1.72
CA PHE A 182 7.10 -17.91 0.86
C PHE A 182 8.12 -16.91 0.34
N ASP A 183 7.99 -15.64 0.69
CA ASP A 183 8.92 -14.56 0.38
C ASP A 183 9.18 -14.31 -1.11
N PHE A 184 8.13 -14.19 -1.92
CA PHE A 184 8.28 -13.86 -3.34
C PHE A 184 7.12 -13.04 -3.92
N LYS A 185 7.41 -12.32 -5.01
CA LYS A 185 6.42 -11.60 -5.83
C LYS A 185 5.54 -12.57 -6.62
N CYS A 186 4.23 -12.42 -6.48
CA CYS A 186 3.20 -13.33 -6.95
C CYS A 186 2.07 -12.52 -7.61
N ALA A 187 1.12 -13.20 -8.27
CA ALA A 187 -0.05 -12.58 -8.90
C ALA A 187 -1.34 -12.99 -8.16
N ALA A 188 -2.32 -12.08 -8.06
CA ALA A 188 -3.54 -12.32 -7.27
C ALA A 188 -4.35 -13.54 -7.72
N SER A 189 -4.32 -13.89 -9.01
CA SER A 189 -5.02 -15.03 -9.59
C SER A 189 -4.41 -16.41 -9.28
N ARG A 190 -3.23 -16.44 -8.64
CA ARG A 190 -2.48 -17.68 -8.36
C ARG A 190 -3.01 -18.39 -7.12
N THR A 191 -2.64 -19.65 -6.92
CA THR A 191 -3.00 -20.40 -5.71
C THR A 191 -1.88 -21.32 -5.25
N CYS A 192 -1.94 -21.72 -3.98
CA CYS A 192 -1.11 -22.78 -3.40
C CYS A 192 -1.89 -23.46 -2.26
N ASN A 193 -1.33 -24.53 -1.72
CA ASN A 193 -1.89 -25.31 -0.61
C ASN A 193 -1.53 -24.76 0.78
N ALA A 194 -0.93 -23.57 0.86
CA ALA A 194 -0.82 -22.82 2.11
C ALA A 194 -1.82 -21.66 2.17
N TRP A 195 -2.82 -21.64 1.28
CA TRP A 195 -3.84 -20.60 1.25
C TRP A 195 -4.63 -20.55 2.57
N VAL A 196 -4.85 -19.34 3.08
CA VAL A 196 -5.64 -19.09 4.29
C VAL A 196 -6.55 -17.88 4.04
N VAL A 197 -7.82 -18.00 4.41
CA VAL A 197 -8.85 -16.96 4.23
C VAL A 197 -8.45 -15.63 4.88
N GLY A 198 -8.73 -14.49 4.21
CA GLY A 198 -8.68 -13.16 4.84
C GLY A 198 -7.82 -12.10 4.15
N GLY A 199 -7.50 -12.25 2.87
CA GLY A 199 -6.67 -11.30 2.11
C GLY A 199 -7.41 -10.40 1.12
N PRO A 200 -6.67 -9.53 0.41
CA PRO A 200 -5.23 -9.27 0.59
C PRO A 200 -4.96 -8.30 1.74
N ILE A 201 -3.74 -8.31 2.27
CA ILE A 201 -3.22 -7.27 3.16
C ILE A 201 -2.94 -6.03 2.30
N THR A 202 -3.88 -5.10 2.26
CA THR A 202 -3.72 -3.82 1.52
C THR A 202 -3.38 -2.64 2.42
N LYS A 203 -3.16 -2.90 3.71
CA LYS A 203 -2.78 -1.92 4.74
C LYS A 203 -1.67 -2.53 5.58
N GLU A 204 -0.73 -1.72 6.04
CA GLU A 204 0.34 -2.21 6.90
C GLU A 204 -0.25 -2.84 8.17
N LYS A 205 0.37 -3.91 8.67
CA LYS A 205 -0.03 -4.54 9.93
C LYS A 205 0.23 -3.53 11.04
N GLU A 206 -0.82 -2.82 11.48
CA GLU A 206 -0.84 -2.25 12.83
C GLU A 206 -0.46 -3.40 13.77
N GLU A 207 0.66 -3.26 14.49
CA GLU A 207 0.98 -4.14 15.60
C GLU A 207 -0.27 -4.36 16.43
N ALA A 208 -0.46 -5.59 16.90
CA ALA A 208 -1.57 -5.97 17.75
C ALA A 208 -1.57 -5.18 19.06
N VAL A 209 -2.00 -3.92 19.01
CA VAL A 209 -2.50 -3.16 20.14
C VAL A 209 -3.95 -3.60 20.27
N THR A 210 -4.10 -4.57 21.16
CA THR A 210 -5.32 -4.99 21.82
C THR A 210 -6.47 -4.00 21.67
N ALA A 211 -7.61 -4.57 21.27
CA ALA A 211 -8.92 -3.94 21.22
C ALA A 211 -9.27 -3.20 22.51
N THR A 212 -8.82 -1.96 22.65
CA THR A 212 -9.30 -0.92 23.58
C THR A 212 -8.57 0.38 23.27
N ALA A 213 -8.91 1.02 22.15
CA ALA A 213 -8.59 2.43 21.97
C ALA A 213 -9.82 3.12 21.39
N GLY A 214 -10.63 3.70 22.28
CA GLY A 214 -11.46 4.82 21.89
C GLY A 214 -10.60 5.88 21.20
N SER A 215 -11.20 6.57 20.24
CA SER A 215 -10.71 7.77 19.57
C SER A 215 -9.67 8.56 20.38
N LYS A 216 -8.37 8.28 20.17
CA LYS A 216 -7.32 9.15 20.70
C LYS A 216 -7.32 10.41 19.81
N PRO A 217 -7.33 11.63 20.40
CA PRO A 217 -7.20 12.86 19.62
C PRO A 217 -5.91 12.85 18.80
N ALA A 218 -5.92 13.56 17.65
CA ALA A 218 -4.73 13.71 16.81
C ALA A 218 -3.51 14.24 17.59
N PRO A 219 -2.27 13.99 17.12
CA PRO A 219 -1.09 14.65 17.67
C PRO A 219 -1.33 16.15 17.84
N LYS A 220 -0.81 16.79 18.90
CA LYS A 220 -1.10 18.21 19.20
C LYS A 220 -0.84 19.14 18.01
N LYS A 221 0.20 18.87 17.21
CA LYS A 221 0.53 19.60 15.97
C LYS A 221 -0.59 19.55 14.91
N ASP A 222 -1.41 18.52 14.94
CA ASP A 222 -2.51 18.26 14.02
C ASP A 222 -3.89 18.49 14.70
N GLN A 223 -3.93 19.01 15.92
CA GLN A 223 -5.19 19.46 16.52
C GLN A 223 -5.45 20.91 16.09
N ILE A 224 -6.53 21.13 15.33
CA ILE A 224 -7.03 22.46 15.00
C ILE A 224 -8.32 22.63 15.81
N LYS A 225 -8.29 23.51 16.82
CA LYS A 225 -9.44 23.86 17.66
C LYS A 225 -9.56 25.38 17.74
N GLY A 226 -10.76 25.90 17.50
CA GLY A 226 -11.16 27.28 17.76
C GLY A 226 -10.10 28.34 17.45
N SER A 227 -9.99 28.73 16.18
CA SER A 227 -9.19 29.90 15.77
C SER A 227 -10.08 31.00 15.21
N ASP A 228 -9.57 32.23 15.13
CA ASP A 228 -10.29 33.37 14.51
C ASP A 228 -10.74 33.07 13.06
N LYS A 229 -10.01 32.17 12.37
CA LYS A 229 -10.34 31.69 11.02
C LYS A 229 -11.28 30.47 11.00
N ASN A 230 -11.32 29.67 12.06
CA ASN A 230 -12.15 28.46 12.17
C ASN A 230 -12.73 28.34 13.59
N SER A 231 -13.82 29.07 13.83
CA SER A 231 -14.49 29.05 15.13
C SER A 231 -15.09 27.67 15.43
N GLU A 232 -15.33 27.38 16.71
CA GLU A 232 -15.94 26.13 17.14
C GLU A 232 -17.30 25.89 16.45
N GLY A 233 -17.54 24.67 15.97
CA GLY A 233 -18.77 24.33 15.22
C GLY A 233 -18.75 24.68 13.72
N SER A 234 -17.75 25.41 13.22
CA SER A 234 -17.63 25.80 11.80
C SER A 234 -17.63 24.61 10.82
N ALA A 235 -17.23 23.42 11.27
CA ALA A 235 -17.22 22.20 10.45
C ALA A 235 -18.64 21.68 10.09
N SER A 236 -19.71 22.22 10.69
CA SER A 236 -21.08 21.70 10.55
C SER A 236 -21.92 22.37 9.43
N GLY A 237 -21.72 23.66 9.09
CA GLY A 237 -22.61 24.44 8.19
C GLY A 237 -22.10 24.68 6.75
N SER A 238 -22.95 24.91 5.76
CA SER A 238 -22.60 24.94 4.31
C SER A 238 -21.93 26.22 3.77
N LYS A 239 -21.43 27.13 4.63
CA LYS A 239 -20.88 28.44 4.20
C LYS A 239 -19.56 28.31 3.39
N SER A 240 -19.24 29.34 2.61
CA SER A 240 -18.10 29.43 1.67
C SER A 240 -16.77 28.98 2.29
N ILE A 241 -16.23 27.88 1.80
CA ILE A 241 -14.99 27.26 2.26
C ILE A 241 -13.95 27.36 1.14
N THR A 242 -12.78 27.88 1.47
CA THR A 242 -11.61 27.86 0.61
C THR A 242 -10.88 26.53 0.78
N PHE A 243 -10.88 25.68 -0.25
CA PHE A 243 -10.05 24.47 -0.30
C PHE A 243 -8.74 24.79 -1.03
N SER A 244 -7.69 23.99 -0.84
CA SER A 244 -6.55 24.06 -1.75
C SER A 244 -6.99 23.59 -3.14
N LYS A 245 -6.42 24.17 -4.21
CA LYS A 245 -6.73 23.81 -5.60
C LYS A 245 -6.66 22.29 -5.82
N LYS A 246 -5.59 21.65 -5.33
CA LYS A 246 -5.41 20.18 -5.37
C LYS A 246 -6.55 19.39 -4.74
N VAL A 247 -7.07 19.82 -3.58
CA VAL A 247 -8.21 19.15 -2.92
C VAL A 247 -9.49 19.40 -3.72
N GLU A 248 -9.68 20.61 -4.22
CA GLU A 248 -10.85 20.97 -5.02
C GLU A 248 -10.92 20.18 -6.34
N GLU A 249 -9.81 20.10 -7.08
CA GLU A 249 -9.67 19.28 -8.28
C GLU A 249 -9.91 17.81 -7.98
N SER A 250 -9.29 17.28 -6.91
CA SER A 250 -9.52 15.88 -6.50
C SER A 250 -10.99 15.58 -6.21
N LEU A 251 -11.71 16.52 -5.56
CA LEU A 251 -13.13 16.38 -5.28
C LEU A 251 -13.97 16.51 -6.55
N LYS A 252 -13.60 17.40 -7.47
CA LYS A 252 -14.25 17.57 -8.77
C LYS A 252 -14.14 16.30 -9.61
N SER A 253 -12.92 15.77 -9.78
CA SER A 253 -12.68 14.52 -10.52
C SER A 253 -13.48 13.35 -9.95
N LYS A 254 -13.56 13.23 -8.62
CA LYS A 254 -14.37 12.19 -7.96
C LYS A 254 -15.87 12.35 -8.24
N VAL A 255 -16.38 13.57 -8.23
CA VAL A 255 -17.80 13.84 -8.53
C VAL A 255 -18.11 13.49 -9.98
N GLU A 256 -17.25 13.89 -10.91
CA GLU A 256 -17.39 13.57 -12.33
C GLU A 256 -17.40 12.06 -12.58
N GLU A 257 -16.39 11.34 -12.06
CA GLU A 257 -16.29 9.88 -12.17
C GLU A 257 -17.49 9.17 -11.55
N PHE A 258 -17.90 9.59 -10.36
CA PHE A 258 -19.07 9.05 -9.68
C PHE A 258 -20.36 9.27 -10.48
N ASN A 259 -20.56 10.48 -10.99
CA ASN A 259 -21.76 10.85 -11.73
C ASN A 259 -21.86 10.17 -13.10
N LYS A 260 -20.75 9.71 -13.70
CA LYS A 260 -20.79 8.88 -14.91
C LYS A 260 -21.49 7.53 -14.70
N THR A 261 -21.36 6.94 -13.51
CA THR A 261 -21.82 5.56 -13.25
C THR A 261 -22.98 5.44 -12.26
N SER A 262 -23.34 6.54 -11.59
CA SER A 262 -24.36 6.54 -10.54
C SER A 262 -25.70 7.08 -11.02
N ASN A 263 -26.78 6.41 -10.60
CA ASN A 263 -28.16 6.86 -10.77
C ASN A 263 -28.51 8.02 -9.83
N ARG A 264 -27.88 8.09 -8.64
CA ARG A 264 -28.00 9.22 -7.71
C ARG A 264 -26.78 10.11 -7.86
N LYS A 265 -26.99 11.40 -8.17
CA LYS A 265 -25.90 12.34 -8.45
C LYS A 265 -25.35 12.96 -7.17
N ALA A 266 -24.04 13.14 -7.12
CA ALA A 266 -23.34 13.95 -6.12
C ALA A 266 -23.04 15.33 -6.70
N SER A 267 -23.10 16.38 -5.88
CA SER A 267 -22.60 17.70 -6.24
C SER A 267 -21.24 17.96 -5.60
N LEU A 268 -20.46 18.88 -6.18
CA LEU A 268 -19.20 19.34 -5.60
C LEU A 268 -19.41 19.92 -4.18
N SER A 269 -20.52 20.63 -3.97
CA SER A 269 -20.88 21.17 -2.65
C SER A 269 -21.14 20.07 -1.60
N MET A 270 -21.78 18.96 -1.98
CA MET A 270 -22.01 17.83 -1.09
C MET A 270 -20.68 17.20 -0.65
N VAL A 271 -19.80 16.88 -1.59
CA VAL A 271 -18.52 16.23 -1.26
C VAL A 271 -17.56 17.17 -0.53
N LYS A 272 -17.57 18.48 -0.83
CA LYS A 272 -16.82 19.50 -0.06
C LYS A 272 -17.30 19.55 1.40
N ALA A 273 -18.62 19.51 1.63
CA ALA A 273 -19.18 19.48 2.98
C ALA A 273 -18.76 18.21 3.75
N VAL A 274 -18.82 17.03 3.11
CA VAL A 274 -18.37 15.75 3.70
C VAL A 274 -16.87 15.78 4.03
N TYR A 275 -16.05 16.24 3.07
CA TYR A 275 -14.60 16.34 3.25
C TYR A 275 -14.28 17.19 4.48
N ARG A 276 -14.88 18.39 4.59
CA ARG A 276 -14.64 19.28 5.72
C ARG A 276 -15.08 18.65 7.04
N ARG A 277 -16.23 17.99 7.09
CA ARG A 277 -16.68 17.27 8.31
C ARG A 277 -15.70 16.17 8.71
N GLY A 278 -15.13 15.47 7.73
CA GLY A 278 -14.04 14.52 7.94
C GLY A 278 -12.79 15.21 8.51
N ALA A 279 -12.31 16.25 7.86
CA ALA A 279 -11.14 17.02 8.26
C ALA A 279 -11.27 17.65 9.67
N GLY A 280 -12.49 18.08 10.04
CA GLY A 280 -12.80 18.56 11.39
C GLY A 280 -12.82 17.45 12.43
N ALA A 281 -13.42 16.30 12.11
CA ALA A 281 -13.44 15.13 13.00
C ALA A 281 -12.03 14.59 13.30
N PHE A 282 -11.08 14.76 12.38
CA PHE A 282 -9.69 14.34 12.55
C PHE A 282 -9.05 14.91 13.84
N SER A 283 -9.35 16.15 14.20
CA SER A 283 -8.75 16.79 15.38
C SER A 283 -9.29 16.27 16.71
N SER A 284 -10.49 15.70 16.74
CA SER A 284 -11.06 15.06 17.94
C SER A 284 -10.88 13.53 17.93
N SER A 285 -10.78 12.92 16.75
CA SER A 285 -10.65 11.47 16.58
C SER A 285 -10.04 11.15 15.21
N HIS A 286 -8.92 10.43 15.18
CA HIS A 286 -8.40 9.86 13.93
C HIS A 286 -7.75 8.49 14.16
N ARG A 287 -7.44 7.80 13.05
CA ARG A 287 -6.59 6.59 13.05
C ARG A 287 -5.13 7.00 13.02
N PRO A 288 -4.24 6.47 13.88
CA PRO A 288 -2.83 6.86 14.00
C PRO A 288 -2.10 7.03 12.66
N ASP A 289 -2.37 6.16 11.68
CA ASP A 289 -1.69 6.14 10.36
C ASP A 289 -2.46 6.87 9.25
N GLN A 290 -3.24 7.90 9.60
CA GLN A 290 -3.96 8.73 8.63
C GLN A 290 -3.57 10.18 8.79
N ASN A 291 -3.37 10.87 7.67
CA ASN A 291 -3.29 12.33 7.66
C ASN A 291 -4.70 12.94 7.51
N ARG A 292 -4.85 14.22 7.83
CA ARG A 292 -6.16 14.90 7.81
C ARG A 292 -6.88 14.79 6.47
N ASN A 293 -6.12 14.91 5.38
CA ASN A 293 -6.67 14.91 4.03
C ASN A 293 -7.11 13.49 3.61
N SER A 294 -6.31 12.47 3.91
CA SER A 294 -6.67 11.07 3.64
C SER A 294 -7.88 10.63 4.46
N TRP A 295 -7.98 11.07 5.71
CA TRP A 295 -9.12 10.85 6.58
C TRP A 295 -10.40 11.50 6.04
N ALA A 296 -10.30 12.76 5.61
CA ALA A 296 -11.40 13.48 4.98
C ALA A 296 -11.86 12.82 3.67
N MET A 297 -10.92 12.37 2.84
CA MET A 297 -11.20 11.71 1.58
C MET A 297 -11.81 10.32 1.77
N ALA A 298 -11.39 9.56 2.79
CA ALA A 298 -12.02 8.29 3.14
C ALA A 298 -13.51 8.48 3.50
N ARG A 299 -13.85 9.58 4.18
CA ARG A 299 -15.24 9.94 4.48
C ARG A 299 -16.02 10.29 3.21
N VAL A 300 -15.41 11.00 2.25
CA VAL A 300 -16.02 11.25 0.93
C VAL A 300 -16.32 9.95 0.18
N ASN A 301 -15.37 9.01 0.15
CA ASN A 301 -15.58 7.70 -0.48
C ASN A 301 -16.71 6.90 0.20
N ALA A 302 -16.82 6.97 1.53
CA ALA A 302 -17.91 6.35 2.28
C ALA A 302 -19.28 6.97 1.95
N PHE A 303 -19.34 8.30 1.83
CA PHE A 303 -20.53 9.03 1.42
C PHE A 303 -20.98 8.68 -0.01
N LEU A 304 -20.05 8.67 -0.97
CA LEU A 304 -20.36 8.31 -2.36
C LEU A 304 -20.85 6.87 -2.46
N HIS A 305 -20.25 5.94 -1.70
CA HIS A 305 -20.76 4.58 -1.61
C HIS A 305 -22.19 4.55 -1.09
N LEU A 306 -22.47 5.21 0.05
CA LEU A 306 -23.81 5.31 0.63
C LEU A 306 -24.81 5.84 -0.41
N LEU A 307 -24.46 6.91 -1.11
CA LEU A 307 -25.31 7.54 -2.12
C LEU A 307 -25.63 6.58 -3.28
N LYS A 308 -24.66 5.80 -3.75
CA LYS A 308 -24.83 4.84 -4.85
C LYS A 308 -25.62 3.60 -4.41
N SER A 309 -25.20 2.94 -3.33
CA SER A 309 -25.77 1.66 -2.90
C SER A 309 -27.10 1.81 -2.13
N GLY A 310 -27.36 2.98 -1.55
CA GLY A 310 -28.49 3.20 -0.64
C GLY A 310 -28.19 2.85 0.83
N SER A 311 -27.06 2.17 1.11
CA SER A 311 -26.69 1.69 2.43
C SER A 311 -25.18 1.85 2.70
N PRO A 312 -24.76 2.24 3.91
CA PRO A 312 -23.35 2.45 4.19
C PRO A 312 -22.62 1.11 4.41
N LYS A 313 -21.32 1.03 4.07
CA LYS A 313 -20.48 -0.15 4.38
C LYS A 313 -20.40 -0.44 5.89
N ASN A 314 -20.48 0.62 6.69
CA ASN A 314 -20.55 0.54 8.14
C ASN A 314 -21.89 1.11 8.59
N SER A 315 -22.72 0.31 9.25
CA SER A 315 -24.04 0.72 9.74
C SER A 315 -24.00 1.90 10.72
N LYS A 316 -22.87 2.12 11.40
CA LYS A 316 -22.66 3.25 12.32
C LYS A 316 -22.42 4.59 11.61
N TYR A 317 -22.18 4.59 10.30
CA TYR A 317 -21.98 5.82 9.53
C TYR A 317 -23.32 6.52 9.26
N THR A 318 -23.58 7.60 10.01
CA THR A 318 -24.84 8.38 9.95
C THR A 318 -24.62 9.89 9.84
N THR A 319 -23.38 10.35 9.99
CA THR A 319 -23.04 11.76 10.24
C THR A 319 -23.16 12.68 9.02
N ASP A 320 -23.46 12.14 7.84
CA ASP A 320 -23.63 12.89 6.59
C ASP A 320 -24.98 12.61 5.91
N ASN A 321 -25.92 11.99 6.63
CA ASN A 321 -27.23 11.63 6.09
C ASN A 321 -28.09 12.85 5.72
N ASP A 322 -27.82 14.00 6.33
CA ASP A 322 -28.44 15.30 6.04
C ASP A 322 -27.97 15.92 4.71
N LEU A 323 -26.90 15.40 4.11
CA LEU A 323 -26.46 15.83 2.80
C LEU A 323 -27.12 15.01 1.68
N LEU A 324 -27.78 13.89 2.02
CA LEU A 324 -28.41 13.00 1.04
C LEU A 324 -29.68 13.63 0.44
N PRO A 325 -29.99 13.37 -0.85
CA PRO A 325 -31.21 13.85 -1.46
C PRO A 325 -32.44 13.26 -0.77
N PRO A 326 -33.61 13.95 -0.74
CA PRO A 326 -34.81 13.48 -0.04
C PRO A 326 -35.30 12.10 -0.47
N SER A 327 -35.04 11.71 -1.72
CA SER A 327 -35.38 10.39 -2.27
C SER A 327 -34.50 9.26 -1.74
N HIS A 328 -33.39 9.55 -1.05
CA HIS A 328 -32.46 8.55 -0.57
C HIS A 328 -33.01 7.81 0.67
N PRO A 329 -32.89 6.47 0.75
CA PRO A 329 -33.42 5.68 1.87
C PRO A 329 -32.94 6.10 3.27
N LYS A 330 -31.70 6.61 3.34
CA LYS A 330 -31.06 7.10 4.56
C LYS A 330 -31.08 8.62 4.72
N SER A 331 -31.79 9.36 3.85
CA SER A 331 -31.87 10.82 3.99
C SER A 331 -32.64 11.20 5.24
N SER A 332 -32.08 12.12 6.02
CA SER A 332 -32.81 12.76 7.13
C SER A 332 -33.78 13.84 6.64
N LYS A 333 -33.85 14.12 5.32
CA LYS A 333 -34.78 15.07 4.71
C LYS A 333 -36.16 14.47 4.40
N LYS A 334 -36.47 13.26 4.88
CA LYS A 334 -37.70 12.56 4.49
C LYS A 334 -38.93 13.08 5.26
N SER A 335 -39.73 13.83 4.49
CA SER A 335 -41.11 14.33 4.67
C SER A 335 -41.32 15.75 5.25
N VAL A 336 -41.19 16.75 4.36
CA VAL A 336 -42.26 17.75 4.17
C VAL A 336 -42.70 17.65 2.72
N ARG A 337 -43.62 16.72 2.42
CA ARG A 337 -44.51 16.69 1.24
C ARG A 337 -45.34 15.40 1.32
N ALA A 338 -46.19 15.37 2.34
CA ALA A 338 -47.41 14.57 2.36
C ALA A 338 -48.57 15.56 2.25
N SER A 339 -48.67 16.21 1.10
CA SER A 339 -49.85 16.93 0.65
C SER A 339 -49.77 16.89 -0.87
N GLY A 340 -50.70 16.16 -1.47
CA GLY A 340 -50.70 15.79 -2.87
C GLY A 340 -51.02 16.98 -3.77
N ASP A 341 -50.00 17.75 -4.10
CA ASP A 341 -49.98 18.54 -5.33
C ASP A 341 -48.83 18.02 -6.19
N GLN A 342 -49.23 17.32 -7.24
CA GLN A 342 -48.36 16.96 -8.35
C GLN A 342 -48.20 18.24 -9.18
N PRO A 343 -47.00 18.85 -9.32
CA PRO A 343 -46.83 19.88 -10.33
C PRO A 343 -46.95 19.16 -11.67
N THR A 344 -48.09 19.34 -12.33
CA THR A 344 -48.30 19.05 -13.73
C THR A 344 -47.20 19.73 -14.53
N LEU A 345 -46.33 18.93 -15.16
CA LEU A 345 -45.43 19.41 -16.20
C LEU A 345 -46.29 19.97 -17.33
N THR A 346 -46.31 21.29 -17.50
CA THR A 346 -46.83 21.91 -18.72
C THR A 346 -45.74 21.87 -19.79
N PRO A 347 -46.09 21.88 -21.10
CA PRO A 347 -45.15 21.63 -22.20
C PRO A 347 -44.04 22.67 -22.40
N GLU A 348 -43.86 23.63 -21.48
CA GLU A 348 -42.85 24.70 -21.56
C GLU A 348 -41.53 24.33 -20.88
N ASP A 349 -41.45 23.20 -20.17
CA ASP A 349 -40.24 22.74 -19.45
C ASP A 349 -39.19 22.02 -20.34
N GLN A 350 -39.29 22.13 -21.67
CA GLN A 350 -38.35 21.45 -22.60
C GLN A 350 -37.33 22.33 -23.31
N THR A 351 -37.38 23.66 -23.23
CA THR A 351 -36.41 24.49 -23.97
C THR A 351 -36.15 25.83 -23.29
N THR A 352 -35.30 25.85 -22.28
CA THR A 352 -34.50 27.03 -21.94
C THR A 352 -33.12 26.59 -21.48
N VAL A 353 -32.15 26.72 -22.39
CA VAL A 353 -30.72 26.74 -22.06
C VAL A 353 -30.50 27.96 -21.16
N TYR A 354 -30.34 27.73 -19.86
CA TYR A 354 -29.81 28.78 -18.98
C TYR A 354 -28.30 28.77 -19.12
N GLU A 355 -27.84 29.67 -19.98
CA GLU A 355 -26.50 30.24 -19.97
C GLU A 355 -26.23 30.80 -18.57
N TYR A 356 -25.37 30.12 -17.82
CA TYR A 356 -24.80 30.67 -16.59
C TYR A 356 -23.43 31.26 -16.93
N ASP A 357 -23.41 32.58 -17.02
CA ASP A 357 -22.22 33.42 -16.98
C ASP A 357 -21.42 33.11 -15.69
N TYR A 358 -20.21 32.57 -15.86
CA TYR A 358 -19.24 32.35 -14.79
C TYR A 358 -18.13 33.41 -14.88
N SER A 359 -18.49 34.69 -14.81
CA SER A 359 -17.53 35.80 -14.67
C SER A 359 -16.98 35.93 -13.24
N GLY A 360 -16.71 34.81 -12.57
CA GLY A 360 -15.90 34.81 -11.35
C GLY A 360 -14.44 34.70 -11.75
N GLU A 361 -13.78 35.82 -12.03
CA GLU A 361 -12.32 35.87 -12.25
C GLU A 361 -11.61 35.08 -11.14
N LEU A 362 -11.03 33.93 -11.50
CA LEU A 362 -10.15 33.15 -10.67
C LEU A 362 -8.82 33.90 -10.59
N THR A 363 -8.68 34.81 -9.63
CA THR A 363 -7.39 35.44 -9.36
C THR A 363 -6.47 34.42 -8.71
N VAL A 364 -5.55 33.84 -9.48
CA VAL A 364 -4.42 33.11 -8.91
C VAL A 364 -3.46 34.16 -8.34
N THR A 365 -3.17 34.11 -7.04
CA THR A 365 -2.23 35.06 -6.41
C THR A 365 -0.89 34.38 -6.22
N LEU A 366 0.16 34.87 -6.89
CA LEU A 366 1.53 34.46 -6.61
C LEU A 366 1.97 35.03 -5.25
N LEU A 367 2.34 34.12 -4.34
CA LEU A 367 2.92 34.49 -3.04
C LEU A 367 4.29 35.17 -3.22
N SER A 368 4.75 35.83 -2.17
CA SER A 368 6.09 36.43 -2.13
C SER A 368 7.18 35.36 -2.01
N GLU A 369 8.41 35.67 -2.44
CA GLU A 369 9.55 34.73 -2.40
C GLU A 369 9.74 34.07 -1.02
N THR A 370 9.57 34.86 0.05
CA THR A 370 9.78 34.43 1.44
C THR A 370 8.75 33.43 1.97
N GLU A 371 7.64 33.24 1.25
CA GLU A 371 6.58 32.30 1.63
C GLU A 371 6.80 30.89 1.08
N TYR A 372 7.76 30.71 0.17
CA TYR A 372 8.13 29.40 -0.35
C TYR A 372 9.23 28.77 0.50
N THR A 373 9.08 27.48 0.80
CA THR A 373 10.02 26.72 1.65
C THR A 373 11.33 26.44 0.92
N ASN A 374 11.32 26.38 -0.41
CA ASN A 374 12.49 26.18 -1.25
C ASN A 374 12.25 26.67 -2.69
N LYS A 375 13.33 26.71 -3.48
CA LYS A 375 13.37 27.14 -4.89
C LYS A 375 12.43 26.30 -5.75
N GLU A 376 12.41 25.00 -5.55
CA GLU A 376 11.60 24.06 -6.33
C GLU A 376 10.11 24.36 -6.15
N GLN A 377 9.68 24.59 -4.91
CA GLN A 377 8.30 24.97 -4.59
C GLN A 377 7.91 26.29 -5.25
N ALA A 378 8.80 27.28 -5.24
CA ALA A 378 8.57 28.56 -5.92
C ALA A 378 8.43 28.37 -7.44
N ILE A 379 9.29 27.55 -8.06
CA ILE A 379 9.24 27.23 -9.50
C ILE A 379 7.94 26.51 -9.87
N PHE A 380 7.50 25.53 -9.07
CA PHE A 380 6.22 24.85 -9.32
C PHE A 380 5.03 25.80 -9.19
N ALA A 381 5.03 26.70 -8.19
CA ALA A 381 3.98 27.69 -8.04
C ALA A 381 3.95 28.71 -9.20
N LEU A 382 5.12 29.07 -9.74
CA LEU A 382 5.25 29.91 -10.92
C LEU A 382 4.75 29.19 -12.19
N ALA A 383 5.06 27.91 -12.35
CA ALA A 383 4.55 27.08 -13.46
C ALA A 383 3.03 26.89 -13.39
N GLU A 384 2.47 26.73 -12.19
CA GLU A 384 1.02 26.65 -11.96
C GLU A 384 0.30 27.99 -12.15
N TYR A 385 1.03 29.11 -12.06
CA TYR A 385 0.50 30.44 -12.33
C TYR A 385 0.52 30.77 -13.81
N SER A 386 1.55 30.34 -14.54
CA SER A 386 1.61 30.51 -15.98
C SER A 386 0.60 29.60 -16.68
N ASP A 387 -0.04 30.10 -17.73
CA ASP A 387 -0.95 29.31 -18.57
C ASP A 387 -0.22 28.26 -19.46
N ALA A 388 1.11 28.14 -19.33
CA ALA A 388 1.99 27.33 -20.18
C ALA A 388 2.21 25.87 -19.70
N SER A 389 1.33 25.33 -18.86
CA SER A 389 1.44 23.97 -18.28
C SER A 389 2.77 23.74 -17.51
N TYR A 390 3.03 22.52 -17.03
CA TYR A 390 4.28 22.17 -16.35
C TYR A 390 5.50 22.10 -17.31
N GLU A 391 5.29 22.27 -18.62
CA GLU A 391 6.35 22.27 -19.63
C GLU A 391 7.25 23.52 -19.56
N ILE A 392 6.79 24.60 -18.93
CA ILE A 392 7.58 25.81 -18.69
C ILE A 392 8.62 25.66 -17.56
N ILE A 393 8.55 24.59 -16.75
CA ILE A 393 9.45 24.41 -15.59
C ILE A 393 10.95 24.53 -15.96
N PRO A 394 11.44 23.90 -17.04
CA PRO A 394 12.84 24.06 -17.46
C PRO A 394 13.18 25.52 -17.81
N ALA A 395 12.26 26.24 -18.46
CA ALA A 395 12.42 27.64 -18.81
C ALA A 395 12.48 28.54 -17.56
N LEU A 396 11.61 28.31 -16.58
CA LEU A 396 11.61 29.03 -15.29
C LEU A 396 12.90 28.76 -14.50
N LYS A 397 13.39 27.51 -14.48
CA LYS A 397 14.67 27.17 -13.86
C LYS A 397 15.85 27.86 -14.56
N ALA A 398 15.82 27.93 -15.88
CA ALA A 398 16.84 28.62 -16.67
C ALA A 398 16.80 30.15 -16.47
N ALA A 399 15.62 30.77 -16.40
CA ALA A 399 15.45 32.19 -16.10
C ALA A 399 15.97 32.52 -14.68
N TRP A 400 15.67 31.66 -13.72
CA TRP A 400 16.19 31.77 -12.36
C TRP A 400 17.72 31.73 -12.33
N LEU A 401 18.33 30.76 -13.01
CA LEU A 401 19.79 30.64 -13.11
C LEU A 401 20.42 31.86 -13.81
N ARG A 402 19.81 32.38 -14.89
CA ARG A 402 20.27 33.60 -15.57
C ARG A 402 20.33 34.78 -14.61
N ALA A 403 19.29 35.00 -13.81
CA ALA A 403 19.30 36.06 -12.82
C ALA A 403 20.37 35.88 -11.74
N GLU A 404 20.59 34.66 -11.24
CA GLU A 404 21.70 34.38 -10.31
C GLU A 404 23.06 34.79 -10.92
N THR A 405 23.27 34.51 -12.22
CA THR A 405 24.52 34.88 -12.91
C THR A 405 24.67 36.39 -13.15
N MET A 406 23.57 37.11 -13.29
CA MET A 406 23.55 38.56 -13.56
C MET A 406 23.47 39.40 -12.27
N GLY A 407 23.39 38.77 -11.10
CA GLY A 407 23.21 39.46 -9.82
C GLY A 407 21.81 40.06 -9.63
N GLU A 408 20.82 39.57 -10.37
CA GLU A 408 19.41 39.95 -10.23
C GLU A 408 18.68 39.07 -9.22
N ASN A 409 17.52 39.50 -8.70
CA ASN A 409 16.68 38.64 -7.85
C ASN A 409 16.10 37.49 -8.71
N PRO A 410 16.44 36.22 -8.41
CA PRO A 410 16.09 35.10 -9.27
C PRO A 410 14.61 34.77 -9.30
N PHE A 411 13.93 34.90 -8.16
CA PHE A 411 12.49 34.70 -8.06
C PHE A 411 11.72 35.69 -8.94
N ASN A 412 12.07 36.98 -8.86
CA ASN A 412 11.43 38.02 -9.65
C ASN A 412 11.67 37.84 -11.15
N ARG A 413 12.84 37.32 -11.54
CA ARG A 413 13.16 37.00 -12.94
C ARG A 413 12.29 35.87 -13.47
N ALA A 414 12.26 34.73 -12.77
CA ALA A 414 11.39 33.61 -13.12
C ALA A 414 9.91 34.00 -13.08
N LYS A 415 9.50 34.83 -12.12
CA LYS A 415 8.14 35.36 -12.03
C LYS A 415 7.76 36.19 -13.25
N ARG A 416 8.66 37.05 -13.76
CA ARG A 416 8.40 37.80 -15.00
C ARG A 416 8.16 36.86 -16.17
N LEU A 417 8.94 35.78 -16.30
CA LEU A 417 8.71 34.77 -17.32
C LEU A 417 7.36 34.05 -17.16
N ALA A 418 6.98 33.68 -15.94
CA ALA A 418 5.70 33.04 -15.68
C ALA A 418 4.48 33.94 -15.94
N VAL A 419 4.61 35.25 -15.71
CA VAL A 419 3.52 36.22 -15.85
C VAL A 419 3.38 36.70 -17.30
N TYR A 420 4.50 37.01 -17.96
CA TYR A 420 4.49 37.68 -19.26
C TYR A 420 4.73 36.74 -20.43
N LEU A 421 5.18 35.50 -20.19
CA LEU A 421 5.47 34.50 -21.22
C LEU A 421 6.29 35.11 -22.38
N ASP A 422 5.71 35.21 -23.57
CA ASP A 422 6.36 35.72 -24.78
C ASP A 422 6.79 37.19 -24.68
N ASP A 423 6.16 37.97 -23.80
CA ASP A 423 6.51 39.37 -23.52
C ASP A 423 7.60 39.51 -22.44
N SER A 424 8.08 38.38 -21.87
CA SER A 424 9.18 38.39 -20.91
C SER A 424 10.52 38.59 -21.59
N GLN A 425 11.46 39.20 -20.87
CA GLN A 425 12.86 39.29 -21.31
C GLN A 425 13.50 37.91 -21.57
N ASP A 426 13.02 36.86 -20.89
CA ASP A 426 13.51 35.49 -21.07
C ASP A 426 12.56 34.61 -21.90
N ALA A 427 11.73 35.23 -22.76
CA ALA A 427 10.83 34.51 -23.65
C ALA A 427 11.55 33.51 -24.58
N ASP A 428 12.83 33.75 -24.87
CA ASP A 428 13.69 32.85 -25.65
C ASP A 428 13.91 31.48 -24.98
N LEU A 429 13.60 31.35 -23.69
CA LEU A 429 13.66 30.09 -22.93
C LEU A 429 12.39 29.25 -23.06
N LEU A 430 11.28 29.81 -23.54
CA LEU A 430 10.02 29.09 -23.63
C LEU A 430 10.11 27.93 -24.63
N PRO A 431 9.36 26.83 -24.42
CA PRO A 431 9.26 25.76 -25.38
C PRO A 431 8.80 26.30 -26.74
N LYS A 432 9.53 26.00 -27.81
CA LYS A 432 9.08 26.34 -29.17
C LYS A 432 8.09 25.27 -29.62
N GLU A 433 6.94 25.69 -30.13
CA GLU A 433 6.04 24.78 -30.84
C GLU A 433 6.81 24.19 -32.04
N ILE A 434 6.84 22.84 -32.11
CA ILE A 434 7.50 22.08 -33.19
C ILE A 434 6.47 21.76 -34.27
#